data_AF-A0A7X2SA00-F1
#
_entry.id   AF-A0A7X2SA00-F1
#
_cell.length_a   1.000
_cell.length_b   1.000
_cell.length_c   1.000
_cell.angle_alpha   90.00
_cell.angle_beta   90.00
_cell.angle_gamma   90.00
#
_symmetry.space_group_name_H-M   'P 1'
#
loop_
_entity.id
_entity.type
_entity.pdbx_description
1 polymer ?
#
loop_
_entity_poly.entity_id
_entity_poly.type
_entity_poly.pdbx_seq_one_letter_code
_entity_poly.pdbx_strand_id
1 'polypeptide(L)'
;MVFINAINSAELIEALRQTDISVPARTDGRKTEHCERWSICRFLATFANTDQIGFPLSIDHRDRPDFLMNVGGSTIGVEITEAVSENAAAIDAYREHNGIDGPFPMVHHHPEDERLRGSQLVEAASARELGSAWAGNAPEREWVEAMRAFIRRKVDKADKPGFDKYSNNWLLIYDGWPVPALDRDFATRVLFESLTDTDFGHFQAVFIESSSFIWAFRPETYEAFPINDLWN
;
A
#
# COMPACT_ATOMS: atom_id res chain seq x y z
N MET A 1 -8.81 -5.47 14.33
CA MET A 1 -9.02 -4.17 14.97
C MET A 1 -7.75 -3.78 15.74
N VAL A 2 -7.15 -2.64 15.43
CA VAL A 2 -5.94 -2.12 16.09
C VAL A 2 -6.35 -0.93 16.95
N PHE A 3 -6.03 -1.01 18.24
CA PHE A 3 -6.15 0.09 19.18
C PHE A 3 -4.86 0.14 19.99
N ILE A 4 -4.06 1.18 19.81
CA ILE A 4 -2.77 1.33 20.48
C ILE A 4 -2.70 2.71 21.11
N ASN A 5 -2.25 2.76 22.36
CA ASN A 5 -1.86 3.98 23.06
C ASN A 5 -0.42 3.81 23.56
N ALA A 6 0.41 4.82 23.34
CA ALA A 6 1.79 4.82 23.79
C ALA A 6 2.21 6.25 24.14
N ILE A 7 2.86 6.45 25.30
CA ILE A 7 3.37 7.78 25.68
C ILE A 7 4.80 8.02 25.21
N ASN A 8 5.46 7.00 24.63
CA ASN A 8 6.81 7.07 24.07
C ASN A 8 7.04 5.94 23.06
N SER A 9 8.16 6.00 22.34
CA SER A 9 8.56 4.99 21.34
C SER A 9 8.70 3.58 21.91
N ALA A 10 9.27 3.41 23.10
CA ALA A 10 9.49 2.10 23.68
C ALA A 10 8.16 1.37 23.95
N GLU A 11 7.16 2.08 24.47
CA GLU A 11 5.81 1.54 24.67
C GLU A 11 5.12 1.20 23.35
N LEU A 12 5.27 2.03 22.32
CA LEU A 12 4.72 1.75 21.00
C LEU A 12 5.30 0.47 20.42
N ILE A 13 6.63 0.32 20.44
CA ILE A 13 7.32 -0.87 19.94
C ILE A 13 6.88 -2.12 20.71
N GLU A 14 6.74 -2.05 22.04
CA GLU A 14 6.25 -3.19 22.82
C GLU A 14 4.80 -3.55 22.45
N ALA A 15 3.90 -2.57 22.35
CA ALA A 15 2.52 -2.81 21.94
C ALA A 15 2.42 -3.44 20.54
N LEU A 16 3.26 -2.99 19.60
CA LEU A 16 3.31 -3.53 18.24
C LEU A 16 3.79 -4.99 18.23
N ARG A 17 4.82 -5.35 19.00
CA ARG A 17 5.32 -6.74 19.08
C ARG A 17 4.25 -7.72 19.56
N GLN A 18 3.32 -7.27 20.41
CA GLN A 18 2.20 -8.09 20.90
C GLN A 18 1.01 -8.12 19.93
N THR A 19 1.04 -7.33 18.85
CA THR A 19 -0.04 -7.27 17.86
C THR A 19 0.17 -8.36 16.81
N ASP A 20 -0.82 -9.25 16.65
CA ASP A 20 -0.87 -10.18 15.52
C ASP A 20 -1.20 -9.42 14.23
N ILE A 21 -0.24 -9.39 13.31
CA ILE A 21 -0.39 -8.75 12.00
C ILE A 21 -0.57 -9.77 10.86
N SER A 22 -0.76 -11.05 11.16
CA SER A 22 -0.87 -12.09 10.14
C SER A 22 -1.93 -11.77 9.08
N VAL A 23 -1.56 -12.03 7.82
CA VAL A 23 -2.43 -11.87 6.65
C VAL A 23 -2.67 -13.27 6.07
N PRO A 24 -3.89 -13.82 6.19
CA PRO A 24 -4.24 -15.10 5.59
C PRO A 24 -4.10 -15.09 4.07
N ALA A 25 -4.03 -16.28 3.49
CA ALA A 25 -4.06 -16.46 2.04
C ALA A 25 -5.37 -15.92 1.43
N ARG A 26 -5.37 -15.61 0.13
CA ARG A 26 -6.54 -14.98 -0.51
C ARG A 26 -7.77 -15.87 -0.48
N THR A 27 -7.59 -17.19 -0.53
CA THR A 27 -8.70 -18.14 -0.43
C THR A 27 -9.05 -18.53 1.02
N ASP A 28 -8.24 -18.13 1.99
CA ASP A 28 -8.35 -18.52 3.41
C ASP A 28 -8.86 -17.37 4.29
N GLY A 29 -9.99 -16.76 3.89
CA GLY A 29 -10.69 -15.78 4.74
C GLY A 29 -9.96 -14.45 4.95
N ARG A 30 -9.00 -14.07 4.09
CA ARG A 30 -8.37 -12.73 4.09
C ARG A 30 -9.44 -11.63 4.01
N LYS A 31 -9.33 -10.64 4.89
CA LYS A 31 -10.17 -9.43 4.94
C LYS A 31 -9.31 -8.19 4.73
N THR A 32 -9.93 -7.10 4.30
CA THR A 32 -9.27 -5.79 4.16
C THR A 32 -8.57 -5.37 5.45
N GLU A 33 -9.22 -5.58 6.60
CA GLU A 33 -8.68 -5.29 7.93
C GLU A 33 -7.34 -5.98 8.23
N HIS A 34 -7.08 -7.17 7.65
CA HIS A 34 -5.79 -7.84 7.84
C HIS A 34 -4.66 -7.06 7.13
N CYS A 35 -4.91 -6.59 5.92
CA CYS A 35 -3.97 -5.79 5.14
C CYS A 35 -3.76 -4.41 5.76
N GLU A 36 -4.85 -3.76 6.17
CA GLU A 36 -4.82 -2.48 6.89
C GLU A 36 -3.97 -2.57 8.15
N ARG A 37 -4.20 -3.60 8.98
CA ARG A 37 -3.42 -3.87 10.19
C ARG A 37 -1.95 -4.13 9.86
N TRP A 38 -1.66 -4.96 8.86
CA TRP A 38 -0.29 -5.23 8.42
C TRP A 38 0.45 -3.93 8.07
N SER A 39 -0.14 -3.10 7.20
CA SER A 39 0.47 -1.85 6.75
C SER A 39 0.63 -0.84 7.87
N ILE A 40 -0.40 -0.61 8.71
CA ILE A 40 -0.31 0.40 9.77
C ILE A 40 0.70 0.01 10.85
N CYS A 41 0.77 -1.27 11.22
CA CYS A 41 1.71 -1.73 12.23
C CYS A 41 3.17 -1.61 11.77
N ARG A 42 3.46 -1.98 10.51
CA ARG A 42 4.81 -1.82 9.93
C ARG A 42 5.20 -0.35 9.76
N PHE A 43 4.24 0.49 9.36
CA PHE A 43 4.42 1.93 9.34
C PHE A 43 4.81 2.46 10.72
N LEU A 44 3.99 2.19 11.75
CA LEU A 44 4.25 2.66 13.11
C LEU A 44 5.59 2.16 13.66
N ALA A 45 5.92 0.89 13.42
CA ALA A 45 7.21 0.31 13.82
C ALA A 45 8.40 1.04 13.17
N THR A 46 8.27 1.38 11.90
CA THR A 46 9.31 2.06 11.11
C THR A 46 9.53 3.49 11.58
N PHE A 47 8.45 4.20 11.90
CA PHE A 47 8.52 5.61 12.26
C PHE A 47 8.62 5.88 13.77
N ALA A 48 8.51 4.87 14.64
CA ALA A 48 8.52 5.01 16.10
C ALA A 48 9.69 5.82 16.67
N ASN A 49 10.86 5.75 16.04
CA ASN A 49 12.09 6.45 16.45
C ASN A 49 12.47 7.60 15.50
N THR A 50 11.51 8.13 14.76
CA THR A 50 11.71 9.23 13.81
C THR A 50 10.85 10.43 14.22
N ASP A 51 11.16 11.60 13.66
CA ASP A 51 10.35 12.80 13.86
C ASP A 51 9.05 12.79 13.03
N GLN A 52 8.77 11.72 12.28
CA GLN A 52 7.54 11.60 11.48
C GLN A 52 6.30 11.38 12.35
N ILE A 53 6.44 10.70 13.50
CA ILE A 53 5.37 10.53 14.49
C ILE A 53 5.80 11.05 15.86
N GLY A 54 4.88 11.71 16.56
CA GLY A 54 5.10 12.25 17.88
C GLY A 54 4.40 11.47 18.99
N PHE A 55 4.73 11.78 20.23
CA PHE A 55 4.12 11.19 21.42
C PHE A 55 3.50 12.28 22.34
N PRO A 56 2.45 11.97 23.12
CA PRO A 56 1.75 10.67 23.18
C PRO A 56 1.04 10.36 21.86
N LEU A 57 1.01 9.06 21.54
CA LEU A 57 0.38 8.50 20.34
C LEU A 57 -0.83 7.67 20.75
N SER A 58 -1.94 7.88 20.06
CA SER A 58 -3.08 6.97 20.07
C SER A 58 -3.49 6.70 18.62
N ILE A 59 -3.88 5.47 18.32
CA ILE A 59 -4.44 5.12 17.01
C ILE A 59 -5.61 4.16 17.17
N ASP A 60 -6.66 4.43 16.42
CA ASP A 60 -7.91 3.68 16.45
C ASP A 60 -8.40 3.41 15.03
N HIS A 61 -8.92 2.20 14.79
CA HIS A 61 -9.51 1.80 13.51
C HIS A 61 -10.94 2.32 13.39
N ARG A 62 -11.32 2.79 12.20
CA ARG A 62 -12.65 3.34 11.94
C ARG A 62 -12.99 3.29 10.44
N ASP A 63 -14.18 3.75 10.06
CA ASP A 63 -14.65 3.56 8.68
C ASP A 63 -13.99 4.48 7.63
N ARG A 64 -13.89 5.80 7.89
CA ARG A 64 -13.39 6.80 6.92
C ARG A 64 -12.75 8.00 7.63
N PRO A 65 -11.43 8.22 7.54
CA PRO A 65 -10.41 7.32 6.97
C PRO A 65 -10.25 6.03 7.79
N ASP A 66 -9.55 5.02 7.27
CA ASP A 66 -9.42 3.69 7.90
C ASP A 66 -8.87 3.74 9.35
N PHE A 67 -8.02 4.72 9.66
CA PHE A 67 -7.55 4.98 11.02
C PHE A 67 -7.58 6.46 11.39
N LEU A 68 -7.80 6.73 12.67
CA LEU A 68 -7.55 8.04 13.27
C LEU A 68 -6.36 7.93 14.22
N MET A 69 -5.33 8.72 13.96
CA MET A 69 -4.13 8.77 14.79
C MET A 69 -3.99 10.14 15.45
N ASN A 70 -3.86 10.19 16.78
CA ASN A 70 -3.52 11.41 17.50
C ASN A 70 -2.07 11.33 17.95
N VAL A 71 -1.28 12.34 17.61
CA VAL A 71 0.15 12.45 17.91
C VAL A 71 0.47 13.84 18.42
N GLY A 72 0.96 13.96 19.65
CA GLY A 72 1.48 15.23 20.18
C GLY A 72 0.51 16.42 20.09
N GLY A 73 -0.81 16.16 20.19
CA GLY A 73 -1.86 17.18 20.09
C GLY A 73 -2.37 17.47 18.67
N SER A 74 -1.84 16.80 17.65
CA SER A 74 -2.37 16.81 16.27
C SER A 74 -3.17 15.55 15.99
N THR A 75 -4.18 15.67 15.14
CA THR A 75 -4.99 14.55 14.66
C THR A 75 -4.71 14.31 13.18
N ILE A 76 -4.47 13.05 12.82
CA ILE A 76 -4.10 12.60 11.50
C ILE A 76 -5.07 11.52 11.05
N GLY A 77 -5.76 11.77 9.94
CA GLY A 77 -6.53 10.75 9.25
C GLY A 77 -5.63 9.85 8.40
N VAL A 78 -5.69 8.53 8.55
CA VAL A 78 -4.84 7.61 7.79
C VAL A 78 -5.70 6.69 6.94
N GLU A 79 -5.64 6.85 5.62
CA GLU A 79 -6.25 5.94 4.65
C GLU A 79 -5.19 4.94 4.19
N ILE A 80 -5.58 3.68 4.05
CA ILE A 80 -4.72 2.59 3.61
C ILE A 80 -5.25 2.01 2.31
N THR A 81 -4.35 1.51 1.46
CA THR A 81 -4.70 0.78 0.26
C THR A 81 -3.60 -0.19 -0.13
N GLU A 82 -3.98 -1.30 -0.76
CA GLU A 82 -3.05 -2.14 -1.50
C GLU A 82 -3.08 -1.72 -2.96
N ALA A 83 -1.93 -1.44 -3.54
CA ALA A 83 -1.78 -1.19 -4.98
C ALA A 83 -1.50 -2.52 -5.69
N VAL A 84 -2.55 -3.20 -6.12
CA VAL A 84 -2.48 -4.49 -6.82
C VAL A 84 -3.38 -4.49 -8.04
N SER A 85 -2.95 -5.14 -9.12
CA SER A 85 -3.81 -5.37 -10.29
C SER A 85 -4.99 -6.25 -9.90
N GLU A 86 -6.22 -5.79 -10.14
CA GLU A 86 -7.44 -6.58 -9.85
C GLU A 86 -7.41 -7.93 -10.59
N ASN A 87 -6.94 -7.92 -11.84
CA ASN A 87 -6.82 -9.11 -12.66
C ASN A 87 -5.73 -10.05 -12.14
N ALA A 88 -4.57 -9.53 -11.76
CA ALA A 88 -3.52 -10.35 -11.15
C ALA A 88 -4.02 -11.02 -9.86
N ALA A 89 -4.65 -10.25 -8.96
CA ALA A 89 -5.20 -10.78 -7.73
C ALA A 89 -6.29 -11.84 -7.96
N ALA A 90 -7.16 -11.64 -8.96
CA ALA A 90 -8.20 -12.60 -9.32
C ALA A 90 -7.62 -13.88 -9.93
N ILE A 91 -6.59 -13.76 -10.78
CA ILE A 91 -5.87 -14.89 -11.37
C ILE A 91 -5.19 -15.73 -10.28
N ASP A 92 -4.47 -15.09 -9.36
CA ASP A 92 -3.81 -15.77 -8.24
C ASP A 92 -4.83 -16.53 -7.37
N ALA A 93 -5.92 -15.86 -6.99
CA ALA A 93 -6.97 -16.49 -6.19
C ALA A 93 -7.63 -17.67 -6.91
N TYR A 94 -7.82 -17.58 -8.23
CA TYR A 94 -8.35 -18.69 -9.03
C TYR A 94 -7.38 -19.88 -9.03
N ARG A 95 -6.08 -19.63 -9.23
CA ARG A 95 -5.05 -20.67 -9.24
C ARG A 95 -4.97 -21.38 -7.89
N GLU A 96 -4.93 -20.61 -6.80
CA GLU A 96 -4.90 -21.12 -5.42
C GLU A 96 -6.13 -22.01 -5.14
N HIS A 97 -7.33 -21.53 -5.47
CA HIS A 97 -8.57 -22.28 -5.23
C HIS A 97 -8.65 -23.60 -6.00
N ASN A 98 -8.06 -23.65 -7.20
CA ASN A 98 -8.11 -24.82 -8.07
C ASN A 98 -6.84 -25.70 -8.00
N GLY A 99 -5.89 -25.38 -7.10
CA GLY A 99 -4.63 -26.12 -6.99
C GLY A 99 -3.80 -26.10 -8.29
N ILE A 100 -3.83 -24.98 -9.02
CA ILE A 100 -3.11 -24.83 -10.29
C ILE A 100 -1.71 -24.30 -9.98
N ASP A 101 -0.75 -25.22 -9.96
CA ASP A 101 0.65 -24.90 -9.65
C ASP A 101 1.54 -24.78 -10.90
N GLY A 102 2.68 -24.13 -10.73
CA GLY A 102 3.79 -24.12 -11.69
C GLY A 102 4.32 -22.72 -11.98
N PRO A 103 5.37 -22.61 -12.82
CA PRO A 103 5.81 -21.29 -13.26
C PRO A 103 4.72 -20.68 -14.13
N PHE A 104 4.30 -19.47 -13.76
CA PHE A 104 3.43 -18.65 -14.59
C PHE A 104 4.24 -17.48 -15.11
N PRO A 105 4.16 -17.17 -16.41
CA PRO A 105 4.82 -15.99 -16.95
C PRO A 105 4.21 -14.75 -16.31
N MET A 106 5.06 -13.77 -15.97
CA MET A 106 4.58 -12.44 -15.64
C MET A 106 4.00 -11.80 -16.90
N VAL A 107 2.89 -11.09 -16.73
CA VAL A 107 2.21 -10.39 -17.82
C VAL A 107 2.05 -8.93 -17.43
N HIS A 108 2.01 -8.06 -18.44
CA HIS A 108 1.73 -6.65 -18.24
C HIS A 108 0.32 -6.46 -17.67
N HIS A 109 0.18 -5.44 -16.84
CA HIS A 109 -1.09 -5.02 -16.27
C HIS A 109 -1.21 -3.50 -16.37
N HIS A 110 -2.42 -3.01 -16.58
CA HIS A 110 -2.73 -1.59 -16.48
C HIS A 110 -3.74 -1.32 -15.36
N PRO A 111 -3.66 -0.17 -14.67
CA PRO A 111 -4.55 0.18 -13.56
C PRO A 111 -6.03 0.32 -13.96
N GLU A 112 -6.29 0.46 -15.26
CA GLU A 112 -7.60 0.64 -15.88
C GLU A 112 -8.05 -0.59 -16.67
N ASP A 113 -7.32 -1.71 -16.58
CA ASP A 113 -7.70 -2.96 -17.24
C ASP A 113 -9.13 -3.34 -16.90
N GLU A 114 -9.90 -3.76 -17.90
CA GLU A 114 -11.21 -4.34 -17.66
C GLU A 114 -11.07 -5.62 -16.84
N ARG A 115 -11.93 -5.76 -15.84
CA ARG A 115 -11.92 -6.94 -14.98
C ARG A 115 -12.28 -8.20 -15.77
N LEU A 116 -11.37 -9.17 -15.76
CA LEU A 116 -11.58 -10.49 -16.37
C LEU A 116 -12.73 -11.24 -15.68
N ARG A 117 -13.54 -11.93 -16.49
CA ARG A 117 -14.70 -12.71 -16.02
C ARG A 117 -14.82 -14.03 -16.77
N GLY A 118 -15.44 -15.02 -16.12
CA GLY A 118 -15.80 -16.30 -16.75
C GLY A 118 -14.62 -16.96 -17.45
N SER A 119 -14.79 -17.30 -18.73
CA SER A 119 -13.78 -17.99 -19.53
C SER A 119 -12.47 -17.21 -19.66
N GLN A 120 -12.49 -15.86 -19.69
CA GLN A 120 -11.28 -15.06 -19.81
C GLN A 120 -10.38 -15.18 -18.58
N LEU A 121 -10.98 -15.25 -17.38
CA LEU A 121 -10.22 -15.47 -16.14
C LEU A 121 -9.62 -16.88 -16.12
N VAL A 122 -10.39 -17.89 -16.55
CA VAL A 122 -9.92 -19.29 -16.62
C VAL A 122 -8.74 -19.42 -17.59
N GLU A 123 -8.85 -18.80 -18.76
CA GLU A 123 -7.80 -18.78 -19.78
C GLU A 123 -6.53 -18.11 -19.25
N ALA A 124 -6.64 -16.90 -18.69
CA ALA A 124 -5.51 -16.17 -18.12
C ALA A 124 -4.86 -16.93 -16.94
N ALA A 125 -5.67 -17.55 -16.07
CA ALA A 125 -5.16 -18.34 -14.96
C ALA A 125 -4.43 -19.61 -15.42
N SER A 126 -4.83 -20.20 -16.54
CA SER A 126 -4.23 -21.41 -17.09
C SER A 126 -3.07 -21.12 -18.06
N ALA A 127 -2.92 -19.87 -18.50
CA ALA A 127 -1.94 -19.47 -19.51
C ALA A 127 -0.50 -19.79 -19.07
N ARG A 128 0.24 -20.39 -20.00
CA ARG A 128 1.68 -20.70 -19.86
C ARG A 128 2.55 -19.99 -20.89
N GLU A 129 1.93 -19.35 -21.88
CA GLU A 129 2.62 -18.66 -22.95
C GLU A 129 3.25 -17.36 -22.44
N LEU A 130 4.48 -17.10 -22.87
CA LEU A 130 5.17 -15.86 -22.54
C LEU A 130 4.44 -14.68 -23.21
N GLY A 131 4.11 -13.65 -22.42
CA GLY A 131 3.66 -12.38 -22.94
C GLY A 131 4.78 -11.58 -23.59
N SER A 132 4.50 -10.32 -23.93
CA SER A 132 5.56 -9.38 -24.29
C SER A 132 6.54 -9.22 -23.13
N ALA A 133 7.83 -9.14 -23.45
CA ALA A 133 8.84 -8.87 -22.45
C ALA A 133 8.90 -7.37 -22.15
N TRP A 134 9.26 -7.04 -20.91
CA TRP A 134 9.66 -5.69 -20.55
C TRP A 134 11.02 -5.36 -21.18
N ALA A 135 11.14 -4.16 -21.74
CA ALA A 135 12.36 -3.66 -22.34
C ALA A 135 12.76 -2.32 -21.71
N GLY A 136 14.06 -2.15 -21.43
CA GLY A 136 14.57 -0.93 -20.81
C GLY A 136 13.93 -0.67 -19.45
N ASN A 137 13.38 0.53 -19.26
CA ASN A 137 12.73 0.96 -18.01
C ASN A 137 11.19 0.81 -18.01
N ALA A 138 10.67 -0.12 -18.82
CA ALA A 138 9.25 -0.41 -18.85
C ALA A 138 8.68 -0.83 -17.47
N PRO A 139 9.35 -1.68 -16.65
CA PRO A 139 8.83 -2.06 -15.34
C PRO A 139 8.61 -0.85 -14.42
N GLU A 140 9.57 0.08 -14.40
CA GLU A 140 9.51 1.29 -13.58
C GLU A 140 8.41 2.22 -14.07
N ARG A 141 8.25 2.38 -15.38
CA ARG A 141 7.18 3.22 -15.95
C ARG A 141 5.80 2.67 -15.63
N GLU A 142 5.58 1.38 -15.78
CA GLU A 142 4.31 0.74 -15.43
C GLU A 142 4.01 0.85 -13.94
N TRP A 143 5.02 0.67 -13.09
CA TRP A 143 4.87 0.86 -11.66
C TRP A 143 4.50 2.32 -11.31
N VAL A 144 5.16 3.31 -11.93
CA VAL A 144 4.84 4.74 -11.74
C VAL A 144 3.42 5.03 -12.18
N GLU A 145 3.00 4.55 -13.35
CA GLU A 145 1.62 4.71 -13.83
C GLU A 145 0.61 4.10 -12.85
N ALA A 146 0.90 2.92 -12.31
CA ALA A 146 0.08 2.28 -11.31
C ALA A 146 -0.03 3.09 -10.02
N MET A 147 1.09 3.48 -9.41
CA MET A 147 1.06 4.25 -8.16
C MET A 147 0.30 5.57 -8.34
N ARG A 148 0.51 6.28 -9.46
CA ARG A 148 -0.26 7.51 -9.76
C ARG A 148 -1.75 7.24 -9.85
N ALA A 149 -2.16 6.17 -10.52
CA ALA A 149 -3.57 5.81 -10.63
C ALA A 149 -4.18 5.50 -9.25
N PHE A 150 -3.47 4.78 -8.38
CA PHE A 150 -3.93 4.50 -7.01
C PHE A 150 -4.02 5.76 -6.15
N ILE A 151 -3.02 6.64 -6.19
CA ILE A 151 -3.02 7.92 -5.48
C ILE A 151 -4.24 8.75 -5.92
N ARG A 152 -4.42 8.94 -7.24
CA ARG A 152 -5.55 9.71 -7.78
C ARG A 152 -6.90 9.17 -7.38
N ARG A 153 -7.11 7.85 -7.50
CA ARG A 153 -8.36 7.21 -7.07
C ARG A 153 -8.66 7.47 -5.60
N LYS A 154 -7.64 7.51 -4.74
CA LYS A 154 -7.82 7.78 -3.31
C LYS A 154 -8.07 9.26 -3.03
N VAL A 155 -7.41 10.17 -3.73
CA VAL A 155 -7.72 11.60 -3.69
C VAL A 155 -9.18 11.85 -4.11
N ASP A 156 -9.59 11.33 -5.28
CA ASP A 156 -10.95 11.47 -5.79
C ASP A 156 -12.01 10.87 -4.83
N LYS A 157 -11.66 9.80 -4.11
CA LYS A 157 -12.54 9.18 -3.11
C LYS A 157 -12.64 10.04 -1.86
N ALA A 158 -11.53 10.63 -1.39
CA ALA A 158 -11.49 11.52 -0.23
C ALA A 158 -12.22 12.85 -0.48
N ASP A 159 -12.40 13.24 -1.74
CA ASP A 159 -13.19 14.41 -2.12
C ASP A 159 -14.70 14.21 -2.07
N LYS A 160 -15.18 12.98 -2.00
CA LYS A 160 -16.62 12.68 -1.94
C LYS A 160 -17.19 12.97 -0.54
N PRO A 161 -18.49 13.32 -0.43
CA PRO A 161 -19.15 13.48 0.86
C PRO A 161 -19.03 12.22 1.73
N GLY A 162 -18.82 12.41 3.04
CA GLY A 162 -18.71 11.32 4.01
C GLY A 162 -17.29 10.81 4.24
N PHE A 163 -16.27 11.49 3.72
CA PHE A 163 -14.89 11.35 4.17
C PHE A 163 -14.56 12.47 5.16
N ASP A 164 -14.23 12.11 6.40
CA ASP A 164 -13.83 13.10 7.39
C ASP A 164 -12.45 13.65 7.05
N LYS A 165 -12.36 14.97 6.89
CA LYS A 165 -11.10 15.67 6.59
C LYS A 165 -10.52 16.20 7.89
N TYR A 166 -9.31 15.75 8.22
CA TYR A 166 -8.55 16.25 9.37
C TYR A 166 -7.54 17.31 8.94
N SER A 167 -6.96 18.03 9.90
CA SER A 167 -5.89 19.00 9.65
C SER A 167 -4.69 18.37 8.93
N ASN A 168 -4.48 17.07 9.14
CA ASN A 168 -3.53 16.26 8.41
C ASN A 168 -4.19 14.93 7.99
N ASN A 169 -3.99 14.50 6.76
CA ASN A 169 -4.38 13.20 6.26
C ASN A 169 -3.18 12.55 5.56
N TRP A 170 -2.96 11.27 5.78
CA TRP A 170 -1.92 10.49 5.13
C TRP A 170 -2.53 9.32 4.35
N LEU A 171 -1.92 8.99 3.22
CA LEU A 171 -2.26 7.82 2.43
C LEU A 171 -1.12 6.80 2.54
N LEU A 172 -1.40 5.60 3.02
CA LEU A 172 -0.47 4.48 3.05
C LEU A 172 -0.82 3.52 1.91
N ILE A 173 0.17 3.19 1.10
CA ILE A 173 0.05 2.27 -0.03
C ILE A 173 0.97 1.08 0.24
N TYR A 174 0.40 -0.12 0.32
CA TYR A 174 1.18 -1.35 0.23
C TYR A 174 1.36 -1.73 -1.23
N ASP A 175 2.61 -1.81 -1.69
CA ASP A 175 2.96 -2.14 -3.07
C ASP A 175 2.84 -3.64 -3.33
N GLY A 176 1.75 -4.02 -4.01
CA GLY A 176 1.52 -5.36 -4.53
C GLY A 176 1.52 -5.40 -6.05
N TRP A 177 2.07 -4.38 -6.72
CA TRP A 177 1.95 -4.27 -8.17
C TRP A 177 2.95 -5.20 -8.87
N PRO A 178 2.51 -6.12 -9.74
CA PRO A 178 3.36 -7.16 -10.28
C PRO A 178 4.23 -6.63 -11.44
N VAL A 179 5.46 -6.23 -11.14
CA VAL A 179 6.49 -5.84 -12.14
C VAL A 179 7.81 -6.56 -11.86
N PRO A 180 8.54 -7.01 -12.89
CA PRO A 180 9.80 -7.71 -12.70
C PRO A 180 10.94 -6.73 -12.40
N ALA A 181 11.85 -7.14 -11.50
CA ALA A 181 13.16 -6.50 -11.31
C ALA A 181 13.16 -4.96 -11.18
N LEU A 182 12.16 -4.41 -10.48
CA LEU A 182 11.96 -2.97 -10.32
C LEU A 182 13.19 -2.25 -9.72
N ASP A 183 13.78 -1.32 -10.47
CA ASP A 183 14.71 -0.33 -9.96
C ASP A 183 13.95 0.74 -9.16
N ARG A 184 13.94 0.57 -7.84
CA ARG A 184 13.13 1.39 -6.93
C ARG A 184 13.62 2.82 -6.87
N ASP A 185 14.92 3.07 -6.86
CA ASP A 185 15.47 4.42 -6.77
C ASP A 185 15.11 5.21 -8.03
N PHE A 186 15.18 4.57 -9.20
CA PHE A 186 14.71 5.17 -10.43
C PHE A 186 13.20 5.40 -10.42
N ALA A 187 12.41 4.38 -10.08
CA ALA A 187 10.95 4.44 -10.11
C ALA A 187 10.38 5.49 -9.15
N THR A 188 10.91 5.56 -7.92
CA THR A 188 10.42 6.51 -6.90
C THR A 188 10.79 7.94 -7.26
N ARG A 189 12.00 8.17 -7.79
CA ARG A 189 12.39 9.47 -8.33
C ARG A 189 11.47 9.90 -9.47
N VAL A 190 11.20 9.01 -10.44
CA VAL A 190 10.30 9.33 -11.57
C VAL A 190 8.87 9.53 -11.10
N LEU A 191 8.40 8.75 -10.12
CA LEU A 191 7.09 8.98 -9.49
C LEU A 191 7.04 10.38 -8.89
N PHE A 192 7.99 10.75 -8.05
CA PHE A 192 8.07 12.08 -7.44
C PHE A 192 8.09 13.19 -8.49
N GLU A 193 8.95 13.09 -9.52
CA GLU A 193 9.02 14.06 -10.63
C GLU A 193 7.70 14.18 -11.43
N SER A 194 6.83 13.17 -11.37
CA SER A 194 5.55 13.12 -12.07
C SER A 194 4.34 13.53 -11.22
N LEU A 195 4.53 13.68 -9.91
CA LEU A 195 3.53 14.15 -8.96
C LEU A 195 3.61 15.66 -8.84
N THR A 196 2.44 16.28 -8.72
CA THR A 196 2.29 17.72 -8.46
C THR A 196 1.54 17.91 -7.14
N ASP A 197 1.56 19.11 -6.56
CA ASP A 197 0.79 19.44 -5.35
C ASP A 197 -0.68 19.03 -5.47
N THR A 198 -1.26 19.14 -6.67
CA THR A 198 -2.66 18.74 -6.92
C THR A 198 -2.88 17.23 -6.89
N ASP A 199 -1.86 16.41 -7.21
CA ASP A 199 -1.98 14.95 -7.14
C ASP A 199 -2.04 14.46 -5.67
N PHE A 200 -1.66 15.27 -4.69
CA PHE A 200 -1.78 14.94 -3.26
C PHE A 200 -3.18 15.23 -2.69
N GLY A 201 -3.93 16.17 -3.28
CA GLY A 201 -5.25 16.57 -2.82
C GLY A 201 -5.26 16.96 -1.33
N HIS A 202 -6.00 16.22 -0.51
CA HIS A 202 -6.08 16.44 0.94
C HIS A 202 -5.01 15.70 1.76
N PHE A 203 -4.20 14.86 1.13
CA PHE A 203 -3.15 14.11 1.80
C PHE A 203 -1.86 14.93 1.89
N GLN A 204 -1.38 15.23 3.09
CA GLN A 204 -0.10 15.94 3.29
C GLN A 204 1.11 15.02 3.06
N ALA A 205 0.89 13.72 2.99
CA ALA A 205 1.90 12.73 2.65
C ALA A 205 1.27 11.48 2.03
N VAL A 206 2.01 10.89 1.09
CA VAL A 206 1.75 9.54 0.58
C VAL A 206 2.94 8.67 0.97
N PHE A 207 2.68 7.54 1.61
CA PHE A 207 3.69 6.57 1.99
C PHE A 207 3.50 5.31 1.16
N ILE A 208 4.57 4.83 0.52
CA ILE A 208 4.53 3.59 -0.28
C ILE A 208 5.50 2.59 0.33
N GLU A 209 4.94 1.54 0.95
CA GLU A 209 5.71 0.38 1.42
C GLU A 209 6.02 -0.51 0.21
N SER A 210 7.30 -0.57 -0.19
CA SER A 210 7.78 -1.43 -1.27
C SER A 210 9.05 -2.16 -0.86
N SER A 211 8.98 -3.49 -0.84
CA SER A 211 10.07 -4.38 -0.42
C SER A 211 10.59 -4.08 0.99
N SER A 212 11.74 -3.40 1.10
CA SER A 212 12.47 -3.20 2.36
C SER A 212 12.40 -1.75 2.84
N PHE A 213 11.64 -0.90 2.14
CA PHE A 213 11.55 0.53 2.42
C PHE A 213 10.08 0.99 2.44
N ILE A 214 9.81 1.99 3.26
CA ILE A 214 8.66 2.87 3.10
C ILE A 214 9.17 4.18 2.49
N TRP A 215 8.65 4.53 1.32
CA TRP A 215 8.94 5.78 0.64
C TRP A 215 7.91 6.83 1.03
N ALA A 216 8.33 7.90 1.69
CA ALA A 216 7.48 9.02 2.02
C ALA A 216 7.56 10.08 0.92
N PHE A 217 6.43 10.40 0.29
CA PHE A 217 6.28 11.46 -0.70
C PHE A 217 5.51 12.63 -0.09
N ARG A 218 6.04 13.83 -0.30
CA ARG A 218 5.45 15.11 0.07
C ARG A 218 5.57 16.05 -1.15
N PRO A 219 4.82 17.17 -1.20
CA PRO A 219 4.87 18.07 -2.35
C PRO A 219 6.28 18.49 -2.78
N GLU A 220 7.18 18.75 -1.83
CA GLU A 220 8.51 19.29 -2.11
C GLU A 220 9.65 18.29 -1.92
N THR A 221 9.38 17.07 -1.42
CA THR A 221 10.44 16.11 -1.08
C THR A 221 9.94 14.68 -1.09
N TYR A 222 10.86 13.74 -1.25
CA TYR A 222 10.64 12.33 -0.99
C TYR A 222 11.84 11.72 -0.27
N GLU A 223 11.58 10.73 0.59
CA GLU A 223 12.60 10.10 1.41
C GLU A 223 12.31 8.61 1.60
N ALA A 224 13.37 7.80 1.66
CA ALA A 224 13.28 6.37 1.91
C ALA A 224 13.56 6.04 3.37
N PHE A 225 12.70 5.24 3.98
CA PHE A 225 12.87 4.75 5.35
C PHE A 225 12.99 3.23 5.34
N PRO A 226 14.13 2.67 5.79
CA PRO A 226 14.27 1.22 5.95
C PRO A 226 13.19 0.68 6.89
N ILE A 227 12.49 -0.38 6.48
CA ILE A 227 11.43 -0.95 7.31
C ILE A 227 12.02 -1.54 8.58
N ASN A 228 11.48 -1.12 9.72
CA ASN A 228 11.75 -1.76 11.00
C ASN A 228 10.76 -2.92 11.21
N ASP A 229 11.17 -4.12 10.80
CA ASP A 229 10.31 -5.29 10.89
C ASP A 229 10.41 -5.95 12.27
N LEU A 230 9.33 -5.86 13.05
CA LEU A 230 9.27 -6.43 14.41
C LEU A 230 8.78 -7.88 14.44
N TRP A 231 8.29 -8.41 13.32
CA TRP A 231 7.60 -9.69 13.22
C TRP A 231 8.37 -10.73 12.37
N ASN A 232 9.62 -10.45 12.02
CA ASN A 232 10.57 -11.38 11.40
C ASN A 232 11.39 -12.17 12.41
#